data_AF-A0A336N5E0-F1
#
_entry.id   AF-A0A336N5E0-F1
#
_cell.length_a   1.000
_cell.length_b   1.000
_cell.length_c   1.000
_cell.angle_alpha   90.00
_cell.angle_beta   90.00
_cell.angle_gamma   90.00
#
_symmetry.space_group_name_H-M   'P 1'
#
loop_
_entity.id
_entity.type
_entity.pdbx_description
1 polymer ?
#
loop_
_entity_poly.entity_id
_entity_poly.type
_entity_poly.pdbx_seq_one_letter_code
_entity_poly.pdbx_strand_id
1 'polypeptide(L)'
;MDREGEAIAWHLREVIGGDNERFSRVVFNEITKNAIKQAFEHPESLNMDRVNAQQTRRFLDRVVGFMVSPLLWKKVARGLSAGRVQSVAVKLIVEREREIKAFVPQEYWEVSVLTDTAKHEQIRLDVVQFKGKKFEPKNAEQAQSAVDF
;
A
#
# COMPACT_ATOMS: atom_id res chain seq x y z
N MET A 1 20.27 5.40 3.54
CA MET A 1 20.57 4.08 2.96
C MET A 1 19.90 2.98 3.80
N ASP A 2 19.50 1.89 3.15
CA ASP A 2 18.62 0.85 3.70
C ASP A 2 19.33 -0.11 4.69
N ARG A 3 18.57 -0.64 5.65
CA ARG A 3 19.02 -1.62 6.66
C ARG A 3 19.51 -2.93 6.04
N GLU A 4 19.02 -3.30 4.85
CA GLU A 4 19.46 -4.51 4.15
C GLU A 4 20.91 -4.37 3.67
N GLY A 5 21.26 -3.21 3.12
CA GLY A 5 22.64 -2.91 2.71
C GLY A 5 23.61 -2.98 3.89
N GLU A 6 23.17 -2.52 5.07
CA GLU A 6 23.99 -2.57 6.29
C GLU A 6 24.19 -3.99 6.81
N ALA A 7 23.14 -4.81 6.79
CA ALA A 7 23.25 -6.22 7.16
C ALA A 7 24.16 -7.00 6.19
N ILE A 8 24.11 -6.70 4.90
CA ILE A 8 25.01 -7.31 3.89
C ILE A 8 26.47 -6.94 4.18
N ALA A 9 26.75 -5.66 4.39
CA ALA A 9 28.10 -5.19 4.74
C ALA A 9 28.62 -5.86 6.02
N TRP A 10 27.74 -6.04 7.01
CA TRP A 10 28.08 -6.74 8.25
C TRP A 10 28.41 -8.20 8.00
N HIS A 11 27.56 -8.95 7.28
CA HIS A 11 27.84 -10.35 6.94
C HIS A 11 29.15 -10.51 6.16
N LEU A 12 29.45 -9.60 5.23
CA LEU A 12 30.73 -9.62 4.50
C LEU A 12 31.92 -9.45 5.45
N ARG A 13 31.83 -8.51 6.39
CA ARG A 13 32.86 -8.32 7.43
C ARG A 13 33.05 -9.58 8.27
N GLU A 14 31.96 -10.18 8.76
CA GLU A 14 32.03 -11.40 9.58
C GLU A 14 32.64 -12.59 8.82
N VAL A 15 32.35 -12.72 7.52
CA VAL A 15 32.89 -13.79 6.67
C VAL A 15 34.37 -13.58 6.33
N ILE A 16 34.78 -12.34 6.05
CA ILE A 16 36.18 -12.00 5.76
C ILE A 16 37.05 -12.14 7.01
N GLY A 17 36.52 -11.75 8.18
CA GLY A 17 37.21 -11.80 9.47
C GLY A 17 38.33 -10.78 9.62
N GLY A 18 38.87 -10.69 10.84
CA GLY A 18 39.90 -9.72 11.24
C GLY A 18 39.35 -8.49 11.96
N ASP A 19 40.22 -7.55 12.27
CA ASP A 19 39.88 -6.40 13.12
C ASP A 19 38.94 -5.41 12.44
N ASN A 20 38.01 -4.85 13.23
CA ASN A 20 37.02 -3.88 12.77
C ASN A 20 37.64 -2.64 12.12
N GLU A 21 38.84 -2.25 12.53
CA GLU A 21 39.57 -1.08 12.02
C GLU A 21 39.98 -1.23 10.54
N ARG A 22 40.01 -2.46 10.02
CA ARG A 22 40.35 -2.75 8.62
C ARG A 22 39.20 -2.46 7.65
N PHE A 23 38.01 -2.18 8.18
CA PHE A 23 36.80 -2.04 7.38
C PHE A 23 36.24 -0.63 7.47
N SER A 24 35.82 -0.10 6.32
CA SER A 24 35.21 1.21 6.18
C SER A 24 33.94 1.09 5.35
N ARG A 25 32.85 1.73 5.79
CA ARG A 25 31.54 1.65 5.17
C ARG A 25 31.32 2.89 4.30
N VAL A 26 31.21 2.67 2.99
CA VAL A 26 30.97 3.75 2.02
C VAL A 26 29.50 3.75 1.58
N VAL A 27 28.78 4.84 1.86
CA VAL A 27 27.35 5.00 1.60
C VAL A 27 27.12 6.10 0.57
N PHE A 28 26.34 5.81 -0.47
CA PHE A 28 25.88 6.78 -1.46
C PHE A 28 24.43 6.47 -1.84
N ASN A 29 23.64 7.50 -2.17
CA ASN A 29 22.24 7.35 -2.54
C ASN A 29 22.02 7.39 -4.06
N GLU A 30 23.06 7.69 -4.84
CA GLU A 30 23.04 7.75 -6.30
C GLU A 30 24.36 7.27 -6.89
N ILE A 31 24.33 6.78 -8.12
CA ILE A 31 25.49 6.22 -8.82
C ILE A 31 26.03 7.25 -9.81
N THR A 32 26.61 8.34 -9.29
CA THR A 32 27.26 9.40 -10.08
C THR A 32 28.74 9.48 -9.72
N LYS A 33 29.59 9.91 -10.66
CA LYS A 33 31.05 10.03 -10.44
C LYS A 33 31.37 10.92 -9.23
N ASN A 34 30.62 12.00 -9.05
CA ASN A 34 30.84 12.93 -7.95
C ASN A 34 30.38 12.34 -6.62
N ALA A 35 29.18 11.73 -6.56
CA ALA A 35 28.67 11.11 -5.34
C ALA A 35 29.55 9.96 -4.85
N ILE A 36 30.06 9.13 -5.77
CA ILE A 36 30.99 8.05 -5.41
C ILE A 36 32.27 8.63 -4.83
N LYS A 37 32.91 9.59 -5.51
CA LYS A 37 34.15 10.21 -5.01
C LYS A 37 33.98 10.79 -3.60
N GLN A 38 32.91 11.56 -3.39
CA GLN A 38 32.60 12.15 -2.08
C GLN A 38 32.38 11.08 -1.00
N ALA A 39 31.70 9.98 -1.32
CA ALA A 39 31.45 8.90 -0.36
C ALA A 39 32.75 8.19 0.08
N PHE A 40 33.76 8.11 -0.79
CA PHE A 40 35.07 7.55 -0.44
C PHE A 40 35.97 8.53 0.34
N GLU A 41 35.73 9.84 0.23
CA GLU A 41 36.43 10.86 1.04
C GLU A 41 35.95 10.86 2.50
N HIS A 42 34.70 10.44 2.74
CA HIS A 42 34.09 10.38 4.07
C HIS A 42 33.50 9.00 4.38
N PRO A 43 34.34 7.97 4.58
CA PRO A 43 33.86 6.66 4.99
C PRO A 43 33.29 6.70 6.41
N GLU A 44 32.22 5.94 6.63
CA GLU A 44 31.59 5.77 7.94
C GLU A 44 31.97 4.41 8.57
N SER A 45 31.67 4.25 9.86
CA SER A 45 31.64 2.94 10.49
C SER A 45 30.30 2.26 10.23
N LEU A 46 30.31 0.92 10.25
CA LEU A 46 29.10 0.14 10.10
C LEU A 46 28.07 0.43 11.21
N ASN A 47 26.82 0.69 10.82
CA ASN A 47 25.76 1.02 11.76
C ASN A 47 25.09 -0.25 12.32
N MET A 48 25.49 -0.62 13.55
CA MET A 48 24.99 -1.84 14.21
C MET A 48 23.49 -1.81 14.53
N ASP A 49 22.89 -0.65 14.77
CA ASP A 49 21.44 -0.56 15.02
C ASP A 49 20.63 -0.97 13.79
N ARG A 50 21.09 -0.57 12.60
CA ARG A 50 20.47 -1.00 11.32
C ARG A 50 20.64 -2.49 11.06
N VAL A 51 21.80 -3.05 11.40
CA VAL A 51 22.03 -4.51 11.35
C VAL A 51 21.08 -5.23 12.28
N ASN A 52 21.01 -4.83 13.53
CA ASN A 52 20.15 -5.42 14.54
C ASN A 52 18.68 -5.35 14.11
N ALA A 53 18.22 -4.20 13.61
CA ALA A 53 16.87 -4.07 13.07
C ALA A 53 16.57 -5.05 11.92
N GLN A 54 17.55 -5.29 11.04
CA GLN A 54 17.42 -6.25 9.94
C GLN A 54 17.39 -7.70 10.45
N GLN A 55 18.27 -8.04 11.40
CA GLN A 55 18.31 -9.35 12.04
C GLN A 55 17.01 -9.64 12.80
N THR A 56 16.49 -8.68 13.57
CA THR A 56 15.20 -8.79 14.26
C THR A 56 14.08 -9.05 13.26
N ARG A 57 14.02 -8.32 12.14
CA ARG A 57 13.01 -8.57 11.10
C ARG A 57 13.13 -9.99 10.53
N ARG A 58 14.34 -10.44 10.16
CA ARG A 58 14.57 -11.80 9.66
C ARG A 58 14.16 -12.87 10.67
N PHE A 59 14.46 -12.65 11.94
CA PHE A 59 14.09 -13.55 13.02
C PHE A 59 12.57 -13.63 13.17
N LEU A 60 11.87 -12.48 13.22
CA LEU A 60 10.41 -12.44 13.31
C LEU A 60 9.74 -13.14 12.13
N ASP A 61 10.18 -12.85 10.90
CA ASP A 61 9.61 -13.46 9.70
C ASP A 61 9.85 -14.99 9.69
N ARG A 62 10.99 -15.45 10.22
CA ARG A 62 11.31 -16.87 10.41
C ARG A 62 10.45 -17.55 11.47
N VAL A 63 10.23 -16.90 12.61
CA VAL A 63 9.35 -17.42 13.68
C VAL A 63 7.93 -17.58 13.15
N VAL A 64 7.39 -16.56 12.49
CA VAL A 64 6.04 -16.63 11.91
C VAL A 64 5.96 -17.73 10.85
N GLY A 65 6.94 -17.80 9.94
CA GLY A 65 6.98 -18.81 8.90
C GLY A 65 7.03 -20.24 9.45
N PHE A 66 7.95 -20.55 10.36
CA PHE A 66 8.11 -21.91 10.87
C PHE A 66 7.06 -22.32 11.90
N MET A 67 6.54 -21.41 12.71
CA MET A 67 5.56 -21.75 13.75
C MET A 67 4.13 -21.83 13.21
N VAL A 68 3.77 -20.95 12.28
CA VAL A 68 2.38 -20.83 11.80
C VAL A 68 2.10 -21.72 10.58
N SER A 69 3.08 -21.94 9.70
CA SER A 69 2.86 -22.78 8.50
C SER A 69 2.44 -24.23 8.83
N PRO A 70 2.99 -24.93 9.84
CA PRO A 70 2.52 -26.26 10.23
C PRO A 70 1.04 -26.30 10.64
N LEU A 71 0.54 -25.22 11.26
CA LEU A 71 -0.88 -25.10 11.62
C LEU A 71 -1.75 -24.97 10.37
N LEU A 72 -1.31 -24.19 9.37
CA LEU A 72 -2.01 -24.08 8.08
C LEU A 72 -2.06 -25.42 7.34
N TRP A 73 -0.98 -26.21 7.39
CA TRP A 73 -0.98 -27.55 6.78
C TRP A 73 -1.97 -28.50 7.43
N LYS A 74 -2.09 -28.44 8.76
CA LYS A 74 -3.00 -29.29 9.53
C LYS A 74 -4.47 -28.89 9.35
N LYS A 75 -4.76 -27.61 9.13
CA LYS A 75 -6.12 -27.06 9.18
C LYS A 75 -6.70 -26.63 7.84
N VAL A 76 -5.86 -26.36 6.83
CA VAL A 76 -6.29 -25.81 5.55
C VAL A 76 -5.77 -26.68 4.39
N ALA A 77 -4.48 -26.62 4.08
CA ALA A 77 -3.87 -27.40 3.00
C ALA A 77 -2.35 -27.48 3.17
N ARG A 78 -1.77 -28.62 2.75
CA ARG A 78 -0.31 -28.79 2.70
C ARG A 78 0.32 -27.80 1.72
N GLY A 79 1.51 -27.33 2.02
CA GLY A 79 2.28 -26.43 1.16
C GLY A 79 1.96 -24.93 1.34
N LEU A 80 0.99 -24.58 2.20
CA LEU A 80 0.71 -23.19 2.52
C LEU A 80 1.77 -22.59 3.44
N SER A 81 2.10 -21.32 3.24
CA SER A 81 2.99 -20.56 4.11
C SER A 81 2.26 -19.42 4.79
N ALA A 82 2.67 -19.12 6.02
CA ALA A 82 2.22 -17.95 6.76
C ALA A 82 3.28 -16.86 6.67
N GLY A 83 2.84 -15.62 6.42
CA GLY A 83 3.72 -14.46 6.34
C GLY A 83 3.13 -13.31 7.14
N ARG A 84 3.94 -12.70 8.02
CA ARG A 84 3.49 -11.63 8.93
C ARG A 84 2.75 -10.50 8.22
N VAL A 85 3.26 -10.05 7.07
CA VAL A 85 2.64 -8.97 6.27
C VAL A 85 1.68 -9.53 5.22
N GLN A 86 2.05 -10.64 4.55
CA GLN A 86 1.24 -11.24 3.50
C GLN A 86 -0.15 -11.66 4.00
N SER A 87 -0.23 -12.26 5.18
CA SER A 87 -1.51 -12.69 5.76
C SER A 87 -2.45 -11.52 6.06
N VAL A 88 -1.91 -10.36 6.47
CA VAL A 88 -2.71 -9.13 6.68
C VAL A 88 -3.18 -8.56 5.35
N ALA A 89 -2.30 -8.52 4.34
CA ALA A 89 -2.67 -8.05 3.00
C ALA A 89 -3.79 -8.90 2.39
N VAL A 90 -3.69 -10.23 2.49
CA VAL A 90 -4.74 -11.16 2.04
C VAL A 90 -6.03 -10.92 2.81
N LYS A 91 -5.97 -10.70 4.13
CA LYS A 91 -7.14 -10.38 4.94
C LYS A 91 -7.87 -9.15 4.40
N LEU A 92 -7.17 -8.05 4.13
CA LEU A 92 -7.77 -6.81 3.62
C LEU A 92 -8.48 -7.03 2.27
N ILE A 93 -7.87 -7.81 1.38
CA ILE A 93 -8.47 -8.15 0.08
C ILE A 93 -9.73 -8.99 0.29
N VAL A 94 -9.68 -10.01 1.15
CA VAL A 94 -10.82 -10.88 1.45
C VAL A 94 -11.96 -10.10 2.12
N GLU A 95 -11.66 -9.14 3.00
CA GLU A 95 -12.65 -8.27 3.62
C GLU A 95 -13.35 -7.39 2.57
N ARG A 96 -12.59 -6.75 1.68
CA ARG A 96 -13.17 -5.98 0.56
C ARG A 96 -14.03 -6.85 -0.36
N GLU A 97 -13.58 -8.05 -0.69
CA GLU A 97 -14.34 -8.96 -1.54
C GLU A 97 -15.66 -9.39 -0.88
N ARG A 98 -15.68 -9.55 0.45
CA ARG A 98 -16.91 -9.82 1.20
C ARG A 98 -17.87 -8.63 1.17
N GLU A 99 -17.36 -7.40 1.29
CA GLU A 99 -18.17 -6.18 1.13
C GLU A 99 -18.80 -6.12 -0.26
N ILE A 100 -18.02 -6.39 -1.31
CA ILE A 100 -18.52 -6.41 -2.70
C ILE A 100 -19.60 -7.49 -2.89
N LYS A 101 -19.40 -8.70 -2.35
CA LYS A 101 -20.40 -9.78 -2.44
C LYS A 101 -21.67 -9.51 -1.64
N ALA A 102 -21.56 -8.78 -0.54
CA ALA A 102 -22.70 -8.37 0.28
C ALA A 102 -23.41 -7.12 -0.26
N PHE A 103 -22.81 -6.42 -1.22
CA PHE A 103 -23.39 -5.22 -1.83
C PHE A 103 -24.63 -5.58 -2.65
N VAL A 104 -25.79 -5.04 -2.24
CA VAL A 104 -27.03 -5.13 -2.99
C VAL A 104 -27.16 -3.85 -3.82
N PRO A 105 -27.00 -3.89 -5.16
CA PRO A 105 -27.12 -2.70 -5.99
C PRO A 105 -28.52 -2.12 -5.87
N GLN A 106 -28.59 -0.79 -5.72
CA GLN A 106 -29.84 -0.05 -5.72
C GLN A 106 -29.90 0.83 -6.96
N GLU A 107 -31.03 0.78 -7.65
CA GLU A 107 -31.33 1.70 -8.73
C GLU A 107 -31.42 3.13 -8.18
N TYR A 108 -30.80 4.07 -8.89
CA TYR A 108 -30.92 5.49 -8.63
C TYR A 108 -30.89 6.22 -9.97
N TRP A 109 -31.54 7.37 -10.01
CA TRP A 109 -31.57 8.23 -11.20
C TRP A 109 -31.02 9.61 -10.85
N GLU A 110 -30.40 10.24 -11.85
CA GLU A 110 -29.99 11.63 -11.80
C GLU A 110 -30.71 12.37 -12.91
N VAL A 111 -31.23 13.56 -12.61
CA VAL A 111 -31.87 14.44 -13.59
C VAL A 111 -30.97 15.65 -13.78
N SER A 112 -30.58 15.89 -15.02
CA SER A 112 -29.75 17.03 -15.40
C SER A 112 -30.43 17.83 -16.50
N VAL A 113 -30.32 19.15 -16.42
CA VAL A 113 -30.83 20.09 -17.41
C VAL A 113 -29.67 20.73 -18.14
N LEU A 114 -29.69 20.69 -19.47
CA LEU A 114 -28.84 21.51 -20.32
C LEU A 114 -29.56 22.83 -20.58
N THR A 115 -28.96 23.94 -20.20
CA THR A 115 -29.51 25.29 -20.39
C THR A 115 -28.43 26.25 -20.82
N ASP A 116 -28.80 27.47 -21.18
CA ASP A 116 -27.86 28.50 -21.59
C ASP A 116 -27.76 29.59 -20.52
N THR A 117 -26.56 30.13 -20.33
CA THR A 117 -26.36 31.35 -19.55
C THR A 117 -26.91 32.56 -20.31
N ALA A 118 -27.02 33.71 -19.64
CA ALA A 118 -27.40 34.97 -20.29
C ALA A 118 -26.47 35.37 -21.45
N LYS A 119 -25.30 34.75 -21.59
CA LYS A 119 -24.35 34.95 -22.69
C LYS A 119 -24.44 33.90 -23.80
N HIS A 120 -25.47 33.04 -23.79
CA HIS A 120 -25.63 31.91 -24.72
C HIS A 120 -24.51 30.85 -24.63
N GLU A 121 -23.96 30.65 -23.43
CA GLU A 121 -23.04 29.54 -23.16
C GLU A 121 -23.81 28.37 -22.54
N GLN A 122 -23.62 27.16 -23.07
CA GLN A 122 -24.26 25.96 -22.52
C GLN A 122 -23.71 25.62 -21.13
N ILE A 123 -24.61 25.34 -20.20
CA ILE A 123 -24.33 24.87 -18.85
C ILE A 123 -25.22 23.67 -18.51
N ARG A 124 -24.63 22.66 -17.85
CA ARG A 124 -25.34 21.52 -17.27
C ARG A 124 -25.63 21.80 -15.80
N LEU A 125 -26.88 21.67 -15.40
CA LEU A 125 -27.34 21.83 -14.02
C LEU A 125 -27.99 20.54 -13.54
N ASP A 126 -27.55 20.00 -12.41
CA ASP A 126 -28.12 18.80 -11.83
C ASP A 126 -29.21 19.14 -10.82
N VAL A 127 -30.32 18.39 -10.85
CA VAL A 127 -31.45 18.58 -9.94
C VAL A 127 -31.11 17.98 -8.58
N VAL A 128 -30.70 18.83 -7.65
CA VAL A 128 -30.40 18.45 -6.25
C VAL A 128 -31.62 18.48 -5.33
N GLN A 129 -32.62 19.29 -5.65
CA GLN A 129 -33.85 19.44 -4.85
C GLN A 129 -35.08 19.61 -5.73
N PHE A 130 -36.20 19.02 -5.29
CA PHE A 130 -37.50 19.15 -5.93
C PHE A 130 -38.57 19.37 -4.84
N LYS A 131 -39.43 20.38 -5.02
CA LYS A 131 -40.48 20.78 -4.06
C LYS A 131 -39.96 20.95 -2.61
N GLY A 132 -38.78 21.55 -2.47
CA GLY A 132 -38.15 21.86 -1.17
C GLY A 132 -37.55 20.67 -0.43
N LYS A 133 -37.46 19.49 -1.07
CA LYS A 133 -36.81 18.29 -0.51
C LYS A 133 -35.65 17.84 -1.39
N LYS A 134 -34.67 17.15 -0.78
CA LYS A 134 -33.59 16.50 -1.52
C LYS A 134 -34.18 15.52 -2.54
N PHE A 135 -33.72 15.61 -3.78
CA PHE A 135 -34.21 14.79 -4.88
C PHE A 135 -33.28 13.58 -5.05
N GLU A 136 -33.77 12.40 -4.69
CA GLU A 136 -33.05 11.11 -4.79
C GLU A 136 -33.99 10.04 -5.37
N PRO A 137 -34.32 10.11 -6.68
CA PRO A 137 -35.24 9.17 -7.30
C PRO A 137 -34.64 7.76 -7.35
N LYS A 138 -35.40 6.78 -6.88
CA LYS A 138 -35.00 5.37 -6.81
C LYS A 138 -35.45 4.54 -8.02
N ASN A 139 -36.20 5.15 -8.93
CA ASN A 139 -36.70 4.54 -10.17
C ASN A 139 -37.07 5.61 -11.21
N ALA A 140 -37.34 5.16 -12.43
CA ALA A 140 -37.67 6.05 -13.56
C ALA A 140 -38.92 6.91 -13.31
N GLU A 141 -39.98 6.36 -12.70
CA GLU A 141 -41.21 7.11 -12.41
C GLU A 141 -40.96 8.30 -11.48
N GLN A 142 -40.15 8.10 -10.43
CA GLN A 142 -39.76 9.18 -9.53
C GLN A 142 -38.89 10.23 -10.22
N ALA A 143 -37.99 9.80 -11.11
CA ALA A 143 -37.16 10.72 -11.90
C ALA A 143 -38.03 11.60 -12.81
N GLN A 144 -39.01 11.01 -13.49
CA GLN A 144 -39.91 11.70 -14.40
C GLN A 144 -40.77 12.77 -13.71
N SER A 145 -41.09 12.59 -12.43
CA SER A 145 -41.85 13.58 -11.65
C SER A 145 -41.19 14.96 -11.54
N ALA A 146 -39.88 15.05 -11.77
CA ALA A 146 -39.12 16.31 -11.79
C ALA A 146 -38.81 16.81 -13.21
N VAL A 147 -39.35 16.15 -14.25
CA VAL A 147 -39.21 16.52 -15.67
C VAL A 147 -40.56 16.95 -16.23
N ASP A 148 -41.65 16.35 -15.77
CA ASP A 148 -43.01 16.71 -16.15
C ASP A 148 -43.45 18.00 -15.43
N PHE A 149 -43.20 19.14 -16.07
CA PHE A 149 -43.69 20.47 -15.68
C PHE A 149 -44.76 20.96 -16.65
#